data_AF-A0A346TN44-F1
#
_entry.id   AF-A0A346TN44-F1
#
_cell.length_a   1.000
_cell.length_b   1.000
_cell.length_c   1.000
_cell.angle_alpha   90.00
_cell.angle_beta   90.00
_cell.angle_gamma   90.00
#
_symmetry.space_group_name_H-M   'P 1'
#
loop_
_entity.id
_entity.type
_entity.pdbx_description
1 polymer ?
#
loop_
_entity_poly.entity_id
_entity_poly.type
_entity_poly.pdbx_seq_one_letter_code
_entity_poly.pdbx_strand_id
1 'polypeptide(L)'
;LRALRLEDLRIPPAYVKTFQGPPHGIQVERDKLNKYGRPLLGCTIKPKLGLSAKNYGRAVYECLRGGLDFTKDDENVNSQPF
;
A
#
# COMPACT_ATOMS: atom_id res chain seq x y z
N LEU A 1 11.04 -32.88 -14.56
CA LEU A 1 10.87 -32.19 -13.26
C LEU A 1 9.43 -32.40 -12.79
N ARG A 2 9.19 -32.76 -11.52
CA ARG A 2 7.83 -32.89 -10.96
C ARG A 2 7.33 -31.60 -10.31
N ALA A 3 8.24 -30.76 -9.83
CA ALA A 3 8.01 -29.37 -9.43
C ALA A 3 9.32 -28.58 -9.56
N LEU A 4 9.22 -27.27 -9.74
CA LEU A 4 10.35 -26.33 -9.75
C LEU A 4 9.88 -24.97 -9.20
N ARG A 5 10.71 -24.32 -8.38
CA ARG A 5 10.48 -22.96 -7.86
C ARG A 5 11.75 -22.12 -8.06
N LEU A 6 11.57 -20.88 -8.50
CA LEU A 6 12.63 -19.88 -8.58
C LEU A 6 12.81 -19.25 -7.19
N GLU A 7 14.02 -19.35 -6.63
CA GLU A 7 14.32 -18.82 -5.29
C GLU A 7 14.90 -17.40 -5.35
N ASP A 8 15.80 -17.11 -6.30
CA ASP A 8 16.46 -15.82 -6.40
C ASP A 8 16.99 -15.53 -7.82
N LEU A 9 17.27 -14.26 -8.10
CA LEU A 9 17.85 -13.76 -9.35
C LEU A 9 18.94 -12.73 -9.07
N ARG A 10 20.15 -12.97 -9.60
CA ARG A 10 21.19 -11.93 -9.67
C ARG A 10 20.99 -11.08 -10.92
N ILE A 11 20.58 -9.82 -10.74
CA ILE A 11 20.37 -8.87 -11.83
C ILE A 11 21.63 -8.02 -12.06
N PRO A 12 22.23 -7.99 -13.27
CA PRO A 12 23.43 -7.21 -13.54
C PRO A 12 23.19 -5.68 -13.45
N PRO A 13 24.17 -4.88 -12.97
CA PRO A 13 24.03 -3.42 -12.89
C PRO A 13 23.70 -2.73 -14.22
N ALA A 14 24.19 -3.27 -15.34
CA ALA A 14 23.87 -2.74 -16.67
C ALA A 14 22.37 -2.84 -16.99
N TYR A 15 21.70 -3.89 -16.52
CA TYR A 15 20.26 -4.07 -16.69
C TYR A 15 19.47 -3.27 -15.66
N VAL A 16 19.89 -3.24 -14.39
CA VAL A 16 19.22 -2.42 -13.34
C VAL A 16 19.15 -0.94 -13.76
N LYS A 17 20.20 -0.42 -14.40
CA LYS A 17 20.27 0.97 -14.87
C LYS A 17 19.29 1.34 -15.99
N THR A 18 18.61 0.37 -16.61
CA THR A 18 17.58 0.66 -17.63
C THR A 18 16.21 0.98 -17.02
N PHE A 19 16.06 0.86 -15.69
CA PHE A 19 14.81 1.13 -14.98
C PHE A 19 14.90 2.41 -14.16
N GLN A 20 13.77 3.10 -14.00
CA GLN A 20 13.69 4.35 -13.22
C GLN A 20 13.83 4.12 -11.70
N GLY A 21 13.41 2.94 -11.22
CA GLY A 21 13.32 2.65 -9.79
C GLY A 21 12.10 3.30 -9.12
N PRO A 22 12.03 3.29 -7.77
CA PRO A 22 10.91 3.85 -7.04
C PRO A 22 10.81 5.38 -7.19
N PRO A 23 9.59 5.94 -7.33
CA PRO A 23 9.42 7.39 -7.54
C PRO A 23 9.81 8.26 -6.34
N HIS A 24 9.72 7.72 -5.11
CA HIS A 24 10.06 8.46 -3.88
C HIS A 24 11.06 7.69 -3.00
N GLY A 25 10.87 6.38 -2.84
CA GLY A 25 11.64 5.59 -1.89
C GLY A 25 11.36 6.00 -0.44
N ILE A 26 12.00 5.29 0.51
CA ILE A 26 11.69 5.41 1.94
C ILE A 26 11.96 6.82 2.47
N GLN A 27 13.05 7.45 2.05
CA GLN A 27 13.46 8.76 2.56
C GLN A 27 12.45 9.85 2.19
N VAL A 28 12.16 10.01 0.89
CA VAL A 28 11.26 11.07 0.41
C VAL A 28 9.83 10.84 0.91
N GLU A 29 9.36 9.60 1.03
CA GLU A 29 8.03 9.32 1.61
C GLU A 29 7.96 9.77 3.08
N ARG A 30 9.00 9.49 3.89
CA ARG A 30 9.05 9.94 5.28
C ARG A 30 9.12 11.45 5.42
N ASP A 31 9.87 12.11 4.54
CA ASP A 31 9.98 13.56 4.51
C ASP A 31 8.64 14.21 4.15
N LYS A 32 7.92 13.67 3.16
CA LYS A 32 6.58 14.15 2.80
C LYS A 32 5.56 14.01 3.94
N LEU A 33 5.70 12.98 4.77
CA LEU A 33 4.77 12.69 5.87
C LEU A 33 5.19 13.33 7.20
N ASN A 34 6.42 13.85 7.30
CA ASN A 34 7.05 14.31 8.53
C ASN A 34 6.95 13.27 9.68
N LYS A 35 7.23 11.99 9.37
CA LYS A 35 7.11 10.86 10.31
C LYS A 35 8.39 10.01 10.31
N TYR A 36 9.10 10.05 11.44
CA TYR A 36 10.41 9.42 11.62
C TYR A 36 10.44 8.54 12.87
N GLY A 37 11.47 7.69 12.99
CA GLY A 37 11.75 6.91 14.19
C GLY A 37 10.74 5.81 14.54
N ARG A 38 9.69 5.61 13.72
CA ARG A 38 8.70 4.54 13.90
C ARG A 38 8.21 3.95 12.57
N PRO A 39 7.65 2.72 12.59
CA PRO A 39 6.85 2.19 11.48
C PRO A 39 5.62 3.07 11.20
N LEU A 40 5.17 3.03 9.94
CA LEU A 40 3.91 3.65 9.52
C LEU A 40 2.78 2.63 9.71
N LEU A 41 1.67 3.04 10.31
CA LEU A 41 0.52 2.20 10.60
C LEU A 41 -0.56 2.41 9.55
N GLY A 42 -1.14 1.33 9.05
CA GLY A 42 -2.27 1.42 8.13
C GLY A 42 -3.21 0.24 8.24
N CYS A 43 -4.42 0.40 7.71
CA CYS A 43 -5.44 -0.66 7.64
C CYS A 43 -6.10 -0.73 6.26
N THR A 44 -6.63 -1.91 5.93
CA THR A 44 -7.58 -2.07 4.82
C THR A 44 -8.99 -1.90 5.39
N ILE A 45 -9.84 -1.10 4.74
CA ILE A 45 -11.22 -0.90 5.20
C ILE A 45 -12.01 -2.23 5.07
N LYS A 46 -12.85 -2.51 6.08
CA LYS A 46 -13.70 -3.69 6.14
C LYS A 46 -15.16 -3.31 6.40
N PRO A 47 -16.15 -4.11 5.95
CA PRO A 47 -16.03 -5.35 5.19
C PRO A 47 -15.43 -5.13 3.79
N LYS A 48 -14.96 -6.23 3.19
CA LYS A 48 -14.24 -6.22 1.91
C LYS A 48 -15.00 -5.49 0.79
N LEU A 49 -16.31 -5.73 0.69
CA LEU A 49 -17.22 -5.09 -0.28
C LEU A 49 -18.55 -4.75 0.41
N GLY A 50 -19.36 -3.90 -0.22
CA GLY A 50 -20.74 -3.62 0.19
C GLY A 50 -20.91 -2.44 1.15
N LEU A 51 -19.86 -1.69 1.46
CA LEU A 51 -20.01 -0.38 2.08
C LEU A 51 -20.39 0.65 1.03
N SER A 52 -21.45 1.43 1.30
CA SER A 52 -21.72 2.64 0.54
C SER A 52 -20.59 3.66 0.75
N ALA A 53 -20.37 4.54 -0.23
CA ALA A 53 -19.33 5.57 -0.15
C ALA A 53 -19.37 6.41 1.14
N LYS A 54 -20.58 6.70 1.65
CA LYS A 54 -20.77 7.44 2.90
C LYS A 54 -20.22 6.69 4.11
N ASN A 55 -20.55 5.40 4.23
CA ASN A 55 -20.08 4.58 5.36
C ASN A 55 -18.60 4.24 5.22
N TYR A 56 -18.13 4.09 3.98
CA TYR A 56 -16.71 3.93 3.67
C TYR A 56 -15.89 5.13 4.16
N GLY A 57 -16.32 6.35 3.82
CA GLY A 57 -15.68 7.59 4.29
C GLY A 57 -15.70 7.74 5.81
N ARG A 58 -16.78 7.30 6.48
CA ARG A 58 -16.83 7.28 7.94
C ARG A 58 -15.80 6.32 8.54
N ALA A 59 -15.65 5.11 7.98
CA ALA A 59 -14.66 4.15 8.45
C ALA A 59 -13.23 4.70 8.28
N VAL A 60 -12.93 5.30 7.13
CA VAL A 60 -11.64 5.97 6.87
C VAL A 60 -11.38 7.07 7.92
N TYR A 61 -12.36 7.94 8.17
CA TYR A 61 -12.24 9.02 9.13
C TYR A 61 -11.89 8.53 10.53
N GLU A 62 -12.65 7.55 11.06
CA GLU A 62 -12.42 7.02 12.41
C GLU A 62 -11.04 6.36 12.53
N CYS A 63 -10.61 5.62 11.51
CA CYS A 63 -9.29 4.99 11.48
C CYS A 63 -8.13 6.00 11.52
N LEU A 64 -8.20 7.05 10.71
CA LEU A 64 -7.16 8.08 10.69
C LEU A 64 -7.16 8.92 11.97
N ARG A 65 -8.36 9.30 12.47
CA ARG A 65 -8.50 10.01 13.74
C ARG A 65 -8.03 9.17 14.93
N GLY A 66 -8.20 7.85 14.86
CA GLY A 66 -7.74 6.89 15.85
C GLY A 66 -6.21 6.69 15.90
N GLY A 67 -5.46 7.32 15.00
CA GLY A 67 -3.99 7.34 15.04
C GLY A 67 -3.30 6.49 13.96
N LEU A 68 -4.03 5.94 12.99
CA LEU A 68 -3.40 5.34 11.81
C LEU A 68 -2.82 6.41 10.89
N ASP A 69 -1.72 6.09 10.22
CA ASP A 69 -1.11 6.98 9.23
C ASP A 69 -1.82 6.89 7.88
N PHE A 70 -2.37 5.72 7.55
CA PHE A 70 -3.04 5.45 6.29
C PHE A 70 -4.24 4.52 6.44
N THR A 71 -5.11 4.59 5.44
CA THR A 71 -6.08 3.55 5.13
C THR A 71 -5.94 3.18 3.65
N LYS A 72 -6.36 1.98 3.27
CA LYS A 72 -6.44 1.57 1.85
C LYS A 72 -7.75 0.88 1.52
N ASP A 73 -8.09 0.97 0.25
CA ASP A 73 -9.11 0.14 -0.37
C ASP A 73 -8.70 -1.32 -0.36
N ASP A 74 -9.67 -2.22 -0.29
CA ASP A 74 -9.43 -3.64 -0.52
C ASP A 74 -9.16 -3.87 -2.01
N GLU A 75 -8.34 -4.87 -2.38
CA GLU A 75 -7.87 -5.05 -3.76
C GLU A 75 -8.98 -5.32 -4.78
N ASN A 76 -10.17 -5.68 -4.32
CA ASN A 76 -11.34 -5.91 -5.16
C ASN A 76 -12.36 -4.77 -5.13
N VAL A 77 -12.13 -3.68 -4.39
CA VAL A 77 -12.96 -2.46 -4.45
C VAL A 77 -12.56 -1.67 -5.69
N ASN A 78 -13.53 -1.40 -6.58
CA ASN A 78 -13.30 -0.61 -7.78
C ASN A 78 -14.47 0.34 -8.05
N SER A 79 -15.35 0.01 -8.98
CA SER A 79 -16.55 0.76 -9.34
C SER A 79 -17.72 -0.20 -9.48
N GLN A 80 -18.25 -0.64 -8.34
CA GLN A 80 -19.37 -1.58 -8.26
C GLN A 80 -20.72 -0.88 -8.11
N PRO A 81 -21.85 -1.58 -8.35
CA PRO A 81 -23.19 -0.97 -8.28
C PRO A 81 -23.73 -0.59 -6.89
N PHE A 82 -23.11 -1.05 -5.80
CA PHE A 82 -23.61 -0.86 -4.43
C PHE A 82 -23.20 0.49 -3.81
#